data_AF-A0A357CZ08-F1
#
_entry.id   AF-A0A357CZ08-F1
#
_cell.length_a   1.000
_cell.length_b   1.000
_cell.length_c   1.000
_cell.angle_alpha   90.00
_cell.angle_beta   90.00
_cell.angle_gamma   90.00
#
_symmetry.space_group_name_H-M   'P 1'
#
loop_
_entity.id
_entity.type
_entity.pdbx_description
1 polymer ?
#
loop_
_entity_poly.entity_id
_entity_poly.type
_entity_poly.pdbx_seq_one_letter_code
_entity_poly.pdbx_strand_id
1 'polypeptide(L)'
;SGYFDEYAGDTGIIGIILSLVVVPAVCEEIFFRGVVLSEYRSMGSVNAVIMSSLCFAMLHFSIENFPIYLFAGIIFGFVTVITRSIIPSILIHLVSNSLSVFGSDLFLRVTVEKSGAFFAGFVIVVIFGISLLLVISKLEQIYFSYAEKPPITTLPPSSLSYVPKVFLSPSFIALIAVFVIIAVST
;
A
#
# COMPACT_ATOMS: atom_id res chain seq x y z
N SER A 1 -29.76 -9.22 12.84
CA SER A 1 -30.22 -8.03 12.10
C SER A 1 -30.80 -6.92 13.00
N GLY A 2 -30.65 -6.93 14.33
CA GLY A 2 -31.41 -6.02 15.21
C GLY A 2 -30.74 -4.70 15.64
N TYR A 3 -29.45 -4.48 15.37
CA TYR A 3 -28.74 -3.28 15.87
C TYR A 3 -28.89 -2.05 14.95
N PHE A 4 -29.15 -2.28 13.65
CA PHE A 4 -29.26 -1.23 12.64
C PHE A 4 -30.68 -0.65 12.53
N ASP A 5 -31.70 -1.43 12.87
CA ASP A 5 -33.11 -1.03 12.71
C ASP A 5 -33.62 -0.11 13.84
N GLU A 6 -32.98 -0.13 15.02
CA GLU A 6 -33.44 0.63 16.20
C GLU A 6 -32.99 2.11 16.20
N TYR A 7 -31.99 2.47 15.38
CA TYR A 7 -31.44 3.84 15.27
C TYR A 7 -31.67 4.49 13.89
N ALA A 8 -32.52 3.90 13.05
CA ALA A 8 -32.78 4.28 11.66
C ALA A 8 -33.58 5.58 11.48
N GLY A 9 -33.19 6.65 12.17
CA GLY A 9 -33.46 8.03 11.74
C GLY A 9 -32.22 8.60 11.04
N ASP A 10 -32.39 9.56 10.12
CA ASP A 10 -31.29 10.23 9.41
C ASP A 10 -30.19 10.75 10.35
N THR A 11 -30.57 11.17 11.56
CA THR A 11 -29.65 11.62 12.62
C THR A 11 -28.69 10.53 13.13
N GLY A 12 -29.12 9.26 13.14
CA GLY A 12 -28.29 8.13 13.58
C GLY A 12 -27.19 7.79 12.58
N ILE A 13 -27.52 7.76 11.29
CA ILE A 13 -26.57 7.47 10.21
C ILE A 13 -25.48 8.55 10.13
N ILE A 14 -25.87 9.83 10.24
CA ILE A 14 -24.91 10.94 10.27
C ILE A 14 -23.96 10.80 11.46
N GLY A 15 -24.46 10.44 12.64
CA GLY A 15 -23.64 10.19 13.83
C GLY A 15 -22.63 9.06 13.63
N ILE A 16 -23.04 7.96 12.99
CA ILE A 16 -22.18 6.82 12.65
C ILE A 16 -21.07 7.23 11.67
N ILE A 17 -21.41 7.94 10.59
CA ILE A 17 -20.43 8.41 9.60
C ILE A 17 -19.39 9.31 10.28
N LEU A 18 -19.83 10.27 11.10
CA LEU A 18 -18.91 11.18 11.77
C LEU A 18 -17.99 10.43 12.74
N SER A 19 -18.53 9.56 13.59
CA SER A 19 -17.79 8.90 14.67
C SER A 19 -16.88 7.76 14.22
N LEU A 20 -17.25 7.00 13.17
CA LEU A 20 -16.52 5.81 12.74
C LEU A 20 -15.76 5.98 11.43
N VAL A 21 -16.16 6.95 10.59
CA VAL A 21 -15.54 7.15 9.28
C VAL A 21 -14.70 8.42 9.29
N VAL A 22 -15.34 9.57 9.52
CA VAL A 22 -14.72 10.88 9.26
C VAL A 22 -13.72 11.28 10.33
N VAL A 23 -14.15 11.31 11.59
CA VAL A 23 -13.30 11.77 12.69
C VAL A 23 -12.06 10.88 12.84
N PRO A 24 -12.16 9.54 12.86
CA PRO A 24 -10.98 8.67 12.95
C PRO A 24 -10.02 8.87 11.79
N ALA A 25 -10.50 8.83 10.54
CA ALA A 25 -9.65 8.96 9.36
C ALA A 25 -8.89 10.30 9.35
N VAL A 26 -9.55 11.40 9.68
CA VAL A 26 -8.90 12.72 9.68
C VAL A 26 -7.90 12.83 10.86
N CYS A 27 -8.32 12.49 12.07
CA CYS A 27 -7.48 12.63 13.26
C CYS A 27 -6.25 11.71 13.21
N GLU A 28 -6.43 10.46 12.80
CA GLU A 28 -5.35 9.49 12.72
C GLU A 28 -4.35 9.87 11.63
N GLU A 29 -4.80 10.29 10.45
CA GLU A 29 -3.86 10.74 9.41
C GLU A 29 -3.11 12.01 9.82
N ILE A 30 -3.76 12.99 10.44
CA ILE A 30 -3.06 14.17 10.97
C ILE A 30 -1.98 13.76 11.97
N PHE A 31 -2.29 12.84 12.88
CA PHE A 31 -1.33 12.40 13.89
C PHE A 31 -0.19 11.56 13.28
N PHE A 32 -0.52 10.46 12.60
CA PHE A 32 0.50 9.54 12.12
C PHE A 32 1.28 10.08 10.92
N ARG A 33 0.64 10.83 10.01
CA ARG A 33 1.27 11.28 8.76
C ARG A 33 1.74 12.73 8.86
N GLY A 34 1.03 13.55 9.65
CA GLY A 34 1.47 14.91 9.96
C GLY A 34 2.57 14.95 11.01
N VAL A 35 2.43 14.22 12.13
CA VAL A 35 3.37 14.26 13.25
C VAL A 35 4.38 13.12 13.17
N VAL A 36 3.96 11.87 13.37
CA VAL A 36 4.88 10.73 13.53
C VAL A 36 5.78 10.54 12.31
N LEU A 37 5.22 10.56 11.09
CA LEU A 37 6.00 10.43 9.86
C LEU A 37 6.99 11.60 9.68
N SER A 38 6.62 12.82 10.08
CA SER A 38 7.50 13.98 9.99
C SER A 38 8.69 13.90 10.94
N GLU A 39 8.48 13.40 12.17
CA GLU A 39 9.55 13.21 13.16
C GLU A 39 10.67 12.29 12.63
N TYR A 40 10.29 11.18 12.00
CA TYR A 40 11.24 10.19 11.47
C TYR A 40 11.74 10.54 10.06
N ARG A 41 11.29 11.64 9.45
CA ARG A 41 11.65 12.00 8.08
C ARG A 41 13.14 12.31 7.92
N SER A 42 13.78 12.85 8.96
CA SER A 42 15.22 13.11 9.01
C SER A 42 16.07 11.84 8.92
N MET A 43 15.49 10.68 9.27
CA MET A 43 16.12 9.36 9.21
C MET A 43 15.86 8.64 7.87
N GLY A 44 15.25 9.31 6.90
CA GLY A 44 14.93 8.78 5.57
C GLY A 44 13.46 8.38 5.41
N SER A 45 12.91 8.59 4.21
CA SER A 45 11.49 8.40 3.92
C SER A 45 10.99 6.98 4.19
N VAL A 46 11.81 5.95 3.94
CA VAL A 46 11.45 4.55 4.20
C VAL A 46 11.28 4.30 5.69
N ASN A 47 12.23 4.77 6.52
CA ASN A 47 12.18 4.62 7.97
C ASN A 47 10.98 5.38 8.56
N ALA A 48 10.69 6.57 8.02
CA ALA A 48 9.53 7.36 8.41
C ALA A 48 8.20 6.65 8.14
N VAL A 49 8.06 6.03 6.96
CA VAL A 49 6.87 5.24 6.62
C VAL A 49 6.76 4.02 7.52
N ILE A 50 7.83 3.26 7.73
CA ILE A 50 7.81 2.06 8.58
C ILE A 50 7.39 2.41 10.01
N MET A 51 8.02 3.41 10.62
CA MET A 51 7.73 3.80 12.01
C MET A 51 6.31 4.33 12.17
N SER A 52 5.87 5.22 11.26
CA SER A 52 4.49 5.72 11.25
C SER A 52 3.47 4.58 11.11
N SER A 53 3.74 3.61 10.24
CA SER A 53 2.86 2.45 10.00
C SER A 53 2.80 1.49 11.18
N LEU A 54 3.94 1.24 11.84
CA LEU A 54 4.01 0.42 13.05
C LEU A 54 3.21 1.05 14.19
N CYS A 55 3.41 2.35 14.44
CA CYS A 55 2.65 3.07 15.46
C CYS A 55 1.15 3.06 15.17
N PHE A 56 0.75 3.24 13.90
CA PHE A 56 -0.64 3.14 13.46
C PHE A 56 -1.24 1.75 13.75
N ALA A 57 -0.54 0.68 13.37
CA ALA A 57 -0.99 -0.69 13.61
C ALA A 57 -1.11 -1.04 15.10
N MET A 58 -0.16 -0.57 15.93
CA MET A 58 -0.18 -0.79 17.37
C MET A 58 -1.35 -0.08 18.07
N LEU A 59 -1.76 1.10 17.57
CA LEU A 59 -2.91 1.85 18.12
C LEU A 59 -4.25 1.10 17.99
N HIS A 60 -4.34 0.12 17.09
CA HIS A 60 -5.57 -0.64 16.86
C HIS A 60 -5.76 -1.82 17.84
N PHE A 61 -4.79 -2.09 18.72
CA PHE A 61 -4.87 -3.07 19.81
C PHE A 61 -5.38 -4.48 19.40
N SER A 62 -5.17 -4.89 18.15
CA SER A 62 -5.58 -6.19 17.64
C SER A 62 -4.38 -6.91 17.05
N ILE A 63 -3.97 -8.00 17.71
CA ILE A 63 -2.86 -8.85 17.22
C ILE A 63 -3.28 -9.58 15.94
N GLU A 64 -4.53 -10.05 15.88
CA GLU A 64 -5.08 -10.77 14.73
C GLU A 64 -5.08 -9.90 13.47
N ASN A 65 -5.54 -8.65 13.58
CA ASN A 65 -5.61 -7.71 12.46
C ASN A 65 -4.36 -6.83 12.31
N PHE A 66 -3.33 -7.05 13.13
CA PHE A 66 -2.09 -6.26 13.09
C PHE A 66 -1.46 -6.19 11.69
N PRO A 67 -1.35 -7.30 10.91
CA PRO A 67 -0.79 -7.23 9.56
C PRO A 67 -1.61 -6.30 8.64
N ILE A 68 -2.94 -6.35 8.75
CA ILE A 68 -3.86 -5.54 7.93
C ILE A 68 -3.63 -4.05 8.22
N TYR A 69 -3.61 -3.66 9.49
CA TYR A 69 -3.39 -2.26 9.88
C TYR A 69 -1.97 -1.80 9.53
N LEU A 70 -0.96 -2.64 9.69
CA LEU A 70 0.42 -2.31 9.32
C LEU A 70 0.53 -2.01 7.82
N PHE A 71 -0.09 -2.82 6.98
CA PHE A 71 -0.05 -2.64 5.54
C PHE A 71 -0.86 -1.43 5.06
N ALA A 72 -2.06 -1.23 5.60
CA ALA A 72 -2.81 0.02 5.38
C ALA A 72 -1.94 1.23 5.79
N GLY A 73 -1.25 1.09 6.93
CA GLY A 73 -0.30 2.05 7.44
C GLY A 73 0.77 2.43 6.42
N ILE A 74 1.38 1.42 5.79
CA ILE A 74 2.43 1.55 4.77
C ILE A 74 1.88 2.26 3.52
N ILE A 75 0.69 1.88 3.05
CA ILE A 75 0.05 2.53 1.89
C ILE A 75 -0.14 4.02 2.17
N PHE A 76 -0.73 4.37 3.32
CA PHE A 76 -1.01 5.74 3.73
C PHE A 76 0.28 6.57 3.87
N GLY A 77 1.29 6.01 4.52
CA GLY A 77 2.60 6.63 4.66
C GLY A 77 3.29 6.85 3.30
N PHE A 78 3.26 5.83 2.42
CA PHE A 78 3.84 5.92 1.08
C PHE A 78 3.14 6.98 0.23
N VAL A 79 1.81 6.98 0.19
CA VAL A 79 1.00 7.98 -0.52
C VAL A 79 1.32 9.40 -0.01
N THR A 80 1.46 9.57 1.30
CA THR A 80 1.83 10.87 1.89
C THR A 80 3.22 11.33 1.44
N VAL A 81 4.20 10.41 1.41
CA VAL A 81 5.57 10.73 0.99
C VAL A 81 5.62 11.11 -0.50
N ILE A 82 4.96 10.35 -1.38
CA ILE A 82 5.01 10.61 -2.83
C ILE A 82 4.22 11.87 -3.21
N THR A 83 3.03 12.07 -2.63
CA THR A 83 2.17 13.21 -2.95
C THR A 83 2.57 14.48 -2.20
N ARG A 84 3.41 14.33 -1.16
CA ARG A 84 3.80 15.40 -0.23
C ARG A 84 2.58 16.07 0.42
N SER A 85 1.50 15.33 0.59
CA SER A 85 0.24 15.80 1.14
C SER A 85 -0.44 14.69 1.94
N ILE A 86 -1.05 15.04 3.07
CA ILE A 86 -1.84 14.10 3.88
C ILE A 86 -3.25 13.90 3.31
N ILE A 87 -3.72 14.81 2.45
CA ILE A 87 -5.10 14.80 1.93
C ILE A 87 -5.41 13.51 1.15
N PRO A 88 -4.56 13.02 0.23
CA PRO A 88 -4.83 11.77 -0.47
C PRO A 88 -4.92 10.57 0.48
N SER A 89 -4.11 10.57 1.55
CA SER A 89 -4.16 9.53 2.57
C SER A 89 -5.48 9.55 3.36
N ILE A 90 -5.93 10.75 3.76
CA ILE A 90 -7.24 10.96 4.40
C ILE A 90 -8.37 10.43 3.51
N LEU A 91 -8.35 10.74 2.20
CA LEU A 91 -9.41 10.29 1.28
C LEU A 91 -9.44 8.76 1.17
N ILE A 92 -8.28 8.11 1.03
CA ILE A 92 -8.21 6.65 0.97
C ILE A 92 -8.71 6.04 2.29
N HIS A 93 -8.31 6.62 3.43
CA HIS A 93 -8.73 6.13 4.74
C HIS A 93 -10.25 6.30 4.96
N LEU A 94 -10.83 7.43 4.55
CA LEU A 94 -12.28 7.64 4.56
C LEU A 94 -13.03 6.58 3.74
N VAL A 95 -12.53 6.24 2.56
CA VAL A 95 -13.11 5.19 1.70
C VAL A 95 -13.01 3.83 2.39
N SER A 96 -11.84 3.48 2.94
CA SER A 96 -11.64 2.23 3.67
C SER A 96 -12.59 2.10 4.87
N ASN A 97 -12.74 3.16 5.67
CA ASN A 97 -13.64 3.14 6.82
C ASN A 97 -15.11 3.06 6.39
N SER A 98 -15.48 3.75 5.30
CA SER A 98 -16.83 3.65 4.73
C SER A 98 -17.15 2.24 4.26
N LEU A 99 -16.21 1.59 3.56
CA LEU A 99 -16.37 0.21 3.10
C LEU A 99 -16.47 -0.77 4.27
N SER A 100 -15.71 -0.55 5.35
CA SER A 100 -15.79 -1.38 6.55
C SER A 100 -17.13 -1.23 7.28
N VAL A 101 -17.63 0.00 7.42
CA VAL A 101 -18.88 0.30 8.13
C VAL A 101 -20.12 -0.14 7.32
N PHE A 102 -20.18 0.17 6.02
CA PHE A 102 -21.37 -0.04 5.20
C PHE A 102 -21.33 -1.31 4.35
N GLY A 103 -20.15 -1.93 4.20
CA GLY A 103 -20.00 -3.18 3.45
C GLY A 103 -20.36 -4.44 4.23
N SER A 104 -20.77 -4.33 5.50
CA SER A 104 -20.68 -5.38 6.51
C SER A 104 -21.29 -6.75 6.15
N ASP A 105 -22.37 -6.85 5.36
CA ASP A 105 -22.96 -8.16 5.01
C ASP A 105 -22.24 -8.87 3.83
N LEU A 106 -21.75 -8.11 2.85
CA LEU A 106 -20.96 -8.65 1.73
C LEU A 106 -19.49 -8.82 2.14
N PHE A 107 -18.98 -7.89 2.94
CA PHE A 107 -17.63 -7.88 3.49
C PHE A 107 -17.43 -9.02 4.49
N LEU A 108 -18.35 -9.28 5.43
CA LEU A 108 -18.24 -10.43 6.35
C LEU A 108 -18.33 -11.77 5.63
N ARG A 109 -19.19 -11.92 4.61
CA ARG A 109 -19.25 -13.17 3.81
C ARG A 109 -17.95 -13.42 3.04
N VAL A 110 -17.37 -12.40 2.41
CA VAL A 110 -16.09 -12.52 1.69
C VAL A 110 -14.90 -12.72 2.64
N THR A 111 -14.90 -12.06 3.80
CA THR A 111 -13.80 -12.12 4.78
C THR A 111 -13.81 -13.43 5.58
N VAL A 112 -14.99 -13.95 5.95
CA VAL A 112 -15.14 -15.18 6.75
C VAL A 112 -15.09 -16.44 5.88
N GLU A 113 -15.68 -16.45 4.67
CA GLU A 113 -15.65 -17.66 3.81
C GLU A 113 -14.33 -17.85 3.04
N LYS A 114 -13.55 -16.78 2.80
CA LYS A 114 -12.32 -16.83 1.98
C LYS A 114 -11.09 -16.24 2.64
N SER A 115 -11.04 -16.25 3.98
CA SER A 115 -9.94 -15.75 4.81
C SER A 115 -8.55 -16.19 4.33
N GLY A 116 -8.39 -17.46 3.92
CA GLY A 116 -7.12 -17.98 3.41
C GLY A 116 -6.67 -17.39 2.06
N ALA A 117 -7.60 -17.14 1.14
CA ALA A 117 -7.29 -16.53 -0.16
C ALA A 117 -6.98 -15.04 -0.03
N PHE A 118 -7.65 -14.35 0.91
CA PHE A 118 -7.37 -12.95 1.22
C PHE A 118 -6.01 -12.79 1.90
N PHE A 119 -5.67 -13.65 2.86
CA PHE A 119 -4.34 -13.68 3.47
C PHE A 119 -3.24 -13.97 2.44
N ALA A 120 -3.47 -14.91 1.52
CA ALA A 120 -2.53 -15.19 0.42
C ALA A 120 -2.38 -13.98 -0.52
N GLY A 121 -3.49 -13.34 -0.93
CA GLY A 121 -3.46 -12.13 -1.76
C GLY A 121 -2.73 -10.97 -1.08
N PHE A 122 -3.00 -10.77 0.22
CA PHE A 122 -2.31 -9.81 1.06
C PHE A 122 -0.79 -10.05 1.10
N VAL A 123 -0.37 -11.29 1.35
CA VAL A 123 1.05 -11.68 1.36
C VAL A 123 1.70 -11.43 0.00
N ILE A 124 1.01 -11.73 -1.11
CA ILE A 124 1.51 -11.49 -2.47
C ILE A 124 1.70 -9.99 -2.73
N VAL A 125 0.74 -9.15 -2.34
CA VAL A 125 0.82 -7.70 -2.51
C VAL A 125 1.94 -7.10 -1.64
N VAL A 126 2.13 -7.60 -0.41
CA VAL A 126 3.24 -7.20 0.46
C VAL A 126 4.59 -7.58 -0.15
N ILE A 127 4.74 -8.80 -0.66
CA ILE A 127 5.97 -9.25 -1.33
C ILE A 127 6.24 -8.39 -2.57
N PHE A 128 5.21 -8.10 -3.36
CA PHE A 128 5.31 -7.23 -4.53
C PHE A 128 5.71 -5.80 -4.15
N GLY A 129 5.10 -5.23 -3.10
CA GLY A 129 5.43 -3.91 -2.57
C GLY A 129 6.87 -3.81 -2.07
N ILE A 130 7.34 -4.82 -1.31
CA ILE A 130 8.74 -4.91 -0.86
C ILE A 130 9.68 -5.01 -2.06
N SER A 131 9.37 -5.85 -3.05
CA SER A 131 10.15 -5.99 -4.28
C SER A 131 10.26 -4.66 -5.03
N LEU A 132 9.16 -3.92 -5.16
CA LEU A 132 9.12 -2.60 -5.80
C LEU A 132 9.98 -1.57 -5.04
N LEU A 133 9.90 -1.54 -3.71
CA LEU A 133 10.71 -0.66 -2.88
C LEU A 133 12.22 -0.95 -3.01
N LEU A 134 12.61 -2.23 -3.08
CA LEU A 134 14.00 -2.62 -3.31
C LEU A 134 14.48 -2.21 -4.71
N VAL A 135 13.63 -2.33 -5.73
CA VAL A 135 13.95 -1.87 -7.09
C VAL A 135 14.14 -0.36 -7.13
N ILE A 136 13.24 0.42 -6.52
CA ILE A 136 13.34 1.88 -6.47
C ILE A 136 14.58 2.32 -5.69
N SER A 137 14.89 1.66 -4.56
CA SER A 137 16.10 1.95 -3.77
C SER A 137 17.38 1.71 -4.57
N LYS A 138 17.41 0.67 -5.42
CA LYS A 138 18.53 0.43 -6.33
C LYS A 138 18.58 1.43 -7.49
N LEU A 139 17.42 1.84 -8.02
CA LEU A 139 17.34 2.87 -9.06
C LEU A 139 17.87 4.22 -8.57
N GLU A 140 17.56 4.60 -7.34
CA GLU A 140 18.09 5.80 -6.70
C GLU A 140 19.62 5.73 -6.58
N GLN A 141 20.17 4.62 -6.06
CA GLN A 141 21.63 4.42 -5.99
C GLN A 141 22.31 4.50 -7.36
N ILE A 142 21.70 3.90 -8.38
CA ILE A 142 22.23 3.93 -9.75
C ILE A 142 22.18 5.37 -10.30
N TYR A 143 21.07 6.08 -10.11
CA TYR A 143 20.91 7.46 -10.56
C TYR A 143 21.91 8.40 -9.89
N PHE A 144 22.11 8.28 -8.57
CA PHE A 144 23.15 9.02 -7.85
C PHE A 144 24.57 8.66 -8.34
N SER A 145 24.84 7.37 -8.60
CA SER A 145 26.13 6.94 -9.16
C SER A 145 26.40 7.50 -10.57
N TYR A 146 25.36 7.72 -11.38
CA TYR A 146 25.45 8.40 -12.67
C TYR A 146 25.55 9.92 -12.54
N ALA A 147 24.97 10.52 -11.51
CA ALA A 147 25.11 11.95 -11.24
C ALA A 147 26.53 12.33 -10.78
N GLU A 148 27.24 11.42 -10.10
CA GLU A 148 28.64 11.61 -9.68
C GLU A 148 29.67 11.35 -10.78
N LYS A 149 29.32 10.62 -11.85
CA LYS A 149 30.26 10.26 -12.93
C LYS A 149 29.97 11.09 -14.19
N PRO A 150 30.97 11.74 -14.81
CA PRO A 150 30.73 12.52 -16.03
C PRO A 150 30.14 11.62 -17.13
N PRO A 151 29.25 12.15 -17.98
CA PRO A 151 28.61 11.36 -19.03
C PRO A 151 29.67 10.73 -19.93
N ILE A 152 29.60 9.41 -20.09
CA ILE A 152 30.45 8.67 -21.01
C ILE A 152 30.17 9.22 -22.42
N THR A 153 31.17 9.86 -23.01
CA THR A 153 31.08 10.53 -24.33
C THR A 153 31.07 9.53 -25.49
N THR A 154 31.27 8.25 -25.22
CA THR A 154 31.19 7.19 -26.23
C THR A 154 29.75 6.73 -26.36
N LEU A 155 29.24 6.72 -27.61
CA LEU A 155 27.93 6.21 -27.93
C LEU A 155 27.72 4.80 -27.34
N PRO A 156 26.56 4.52 -26.74
CA PRO A 156 26.24 3.17 -26.26
C PRO A 156 26.32 2.17 -27.42
N PRO A 157 26.74 0.91 -27.17
CA PRO A 157 26.85 -0.10 -28.23
C PRO A 157 25.48 -0.36 -28.85
N SER A 158 25.45 -0.72 -30.14
CA SER A 158 24.20 -0.90 -30.87
C SER A 158 23.31 -1.94 -30.19
N SER A 159 22.08 -1.53 -29.86
CA SER A 159 21.12 -2.35 -29.11
C SER A 159 20.68 -3.60 -29.88
N LEU A 160 20.81 -3.59 -31.21
CA LEU A 160 20.45 -4.69 -32.12
C LEU A 160 21.15 -6.01 -31.78
N SER A 161 22.39 -5.97 -31.29
CA SER A 161 23.15 -7.17 -30.92
C SER A 161 22.69 -7.83 -29.61
N TYR A 162 21.90 -7.09 -28.80
CA TYR A 162 21.48 -7.52 -27.47
C TYR A 162 20.01 -7.95 -27.42
N VAL A 163 19.23 -7.65 -28.46
CA VAL A 163 17.83 -8.07 -28.60
C VAL A 163 17.65 -9.58 -28.32
N PRO A 164 18.43 -10.51 -28.91
CA PRO A 164 18.27 -11.94 -28.64
C PRO A 164 18.53 -12.30 -27.17
N LYS A 165 19.48 -11.61 -26.52
CA LYS A 165 19.83 -11.84 -25.11
C LYS A 165 18.75 -11.37 -24.15
N VAL A 166 17.97 -10.35 -24.52
CA VAL A 166 16.83 -9.86 -23.73
C VAL A 166 15.67 -10.86 -23.79
N PHE A 167 15.34 -11.36 -24.98
CA PHE A 167 14.28 -12.36 -25.17
C PHE A 167 14.63 -13.74 -24.58
N LEU A 168 15.91 -14.07 -24.49
CA LEU A 168 16.40 -15.30 -23.84
C LEU A 168 16.73 -15.10 -22.35
N SER A 169 16.48 -13.90 -21.79
CA SER A 169 16.75 -13.66 -20.38
C SER A 169 15.83 -14.50 -19.49
N PRO A 170 16.33 -15.06 -18.38
CA PRO A 170 15.52 -15.88 -17.47
C PRO A 170 14.24 -15.15 -17.00
N SER A 171 14.33 -13.84 -16.83
CA SER A 171 13.22 -12.97 -16.42
C SER A 171 12.14 -12.85 -17.49
N PHE A 172 12.52 -12.72 -18.76
CA PHE A 172 11.56 -12.62 -19.87
C PHE A 172 10.88 -13.97 -20.14
N ILE A 173 11.62 -15.08 -20.04
CA ILE A 173 11.07 -16.43 -20.13
C ILE A 173 10.10 -16.71 -18.97
N ALA A 174 10.46 -16.32 -17.75
CA ALA A 174 9.58 -16.45 -16.58
C ALA A 174 8.29 -15.62 -16.75
N LEU A 175 8.39 -14.41 -17.32
CA LEU A 175 7.23 -13.56 -17.62
C LEU A 175 6.28 -14.24 -18.62
N ILE A 176 6.81 -14.81 -19.70
CA ILE A 176 6.00 -15.56 -20.67
C ILE A 176 5.39 -16.81 -20.05
N ALA A 177 6.15 -17.56 -19.25
CA ALA A 177 5.62 -18.74 -18.56
C ALA A 177 4.45 -18.38 -17.63
N VAL A 178 4.59 -17.30 -16.85
CA VAL A 178 3.52 -16.78 -15.98
C VAL A 178 2.31 -16.33 -16.81
N PHE A 179 2.53 -15.62 -17.91
CA PHE A 179 1.45 -15.18 -18.81
C PHE A 179 0.67 -16.37 -19.41
N VAL A 180 1.37 -17.40 -19.89
CA VAL A 180 0.73 -18.60 -20.46
C VAL A 180 -0.02 -19.39 -19.40
N ILE A 181 0.56 -19.56 -18.20
CA ILE A 181 -0.10 -20.24 -17.08
C ILE A 181 -1.41 -19.53 -16.74
N ILE A 182 -1.39 -18.20 -16.62
CA ILE A 182 -2.59 -17.42 -16.29
C ILE A 182 -3.63 -17.49 -17.43
N ALA A 183 -3.20 -17.32 -18.68
CA ALA A 183 -4.10 -17.30 -19.84
C ALA A 183 -4.76 -18.65 -20.16
N VAL A 184 -4.14 -19.77 -19.74
CA VAL A 184 -4.69 -21.12 -19.91
C VAL A 184 -5.52 -21.55 -18.68
N SER A 185 -5.37 -20.87 -17.54
CA SER A 185 -6.10 -21.15 -16.30
C SER A 185 -7.40 -20.33 -16.15
N THR A 186 -7.72 -19.48 -17.12
CA THR A 186 -8.97 -18.73 -17.27
C THR A 186 -9.80 -19.28 -18.40
#